data_AF-A0A933RJ80-F1
#
_entry.id   AF-A0A933RJ80-F1
#
_cell.length_a   1.000
_cell.length_b   1.000
_cell.length_c   1.000
_cell.angle_alpha   90.00
_cell.angle_beta   90.00
_cell.angle_gamma   90.00
#
_symmetry.space_group_name_H-M   'P 1'
#
loop_
_entity.id
_entity.type
_entity.pdbx_description
1 polymer ?
#
loop_
_entity_poly.entity_id
_entity_poly.type
_entity_poly.pdbx_seq_one_letter_code
_entity_poly.pdbx_strand_id
1 'polypeptide(L)'
;MTAPRLLLPLAVAGLLATAAPASAKLTITPFQTPTKQIRCAYMSGDGFGPLIRCDLLFLNDRAVVLDKTGKARRATVTDTVADPKGKVLGYGKSRRFGRFTCTSRRTGLTCRNRANGHGFTVSRERQKVW
;
A
#
# COMPACT_ATOMS: atom_id res chain seq x y z
N MET A 1 -24.34 52.46 51.49
CA MET A 1 -23.37 51.38 51.71
C MET A 1 -23.06 50.75 50.35
N THR A 2 -21.92 51.11 49.78
CA THR A 2 -21.46 50.81 48.42
C THR A 2 -20.61 49.53 48.43
N ALA A 3 -20.93 48.53 47.61
CA ALA A 3 -20.14 47.32 47.47
C ALA A 3 -19.05 47.50 46.39
N PRO A 4 -17.79 47.05 46.61
CA PRO A 4 -16.71 47.27 45.66
C PRO A 4 -16.73 46.20 44.56
N ARG A 5 -16.52 46.63 43.32
CA ARG A 5 -16.29 45.75 42.17
C ARG A 5 -14.84 45.24 42.21
N LEU A 6 -14.64 43.96 42.53
CA LEU A 6 -13.35 43.30 42.31
C LEU A 6 -13.26 42.83 40.85
N LEU A 7 -12.37 43.45 40.10
CA LEU A 7 -11.91 42.97 38.79
C LEU A 7 -10.84 41.89 39.03
N LEU A 8 -11.11 40.64 38.64
CA LEU A 8 -10.10 39.58 38.62
C LEU A 8 -9.21 39.72 37.36
N PRO A 9 -7.87 39.58 37.48
CA PRO A 9 -6.98 39.65 36.33
C PRO A 9 -7.06 38.36 35.50
N LEU A 10 -7.13 38.49 34.16
CA LEU A 10 -6.96 37.38 33.23
C LEU A 10 -5.51 36.86 33.31
N ALA A 11 -5.32 35.70 33.92
CA ALA A 11 -4.07 34.96 33.79
C ALA A 11 -4.05 34.22 32.44
N VAL A 12 -3.26 34.74 31.49
CA VAL A 12 -2.99 34.04 30.22
C VAL A 12 -1.95 32.96 30.49
N ALA A 13 -2.41 31.75 30.78
CA ALA A 13 -1.56 30.56 30.84
C ALA A 13 -1.12 30.19 29.41
N GLY A 14 0.12 30.51 29.06
CA GLY A 14 0.73 30.12 27.78
C GLY A 14 0.89 28.61 27.69
N LEU A 15 0.03 27.96 26.89
CA LEU A 15 0.13 26.54 26.57
C LEU A 15 1.28 26.34 25.58
N LEU A 16 2.45 25.91 26.05
CA LEU A 16 3.54 25.43 25.20
C LEU A 16 3.09 24.13 24.52
N ALA A 17 2.56 24.25 23.31
CA ALA A 17 2.23 23.11 22.45
C ALA A 17 3.54 22.43 22.04
N THR A 18 3.89 21.33 22.72
CA THR A 18 4.96 20.44 22.27
C THR A 18 4.52 19.81 20.97
N ALA A 19 5.15 20.19 19.85
CA ALA A 19 4.91 19.55 18.57
C ALA A 19 5.35 18.08 18.69
N ALA A 20 4.38 17.17 18.75
CA ALA A 20 4.67 15.74 18.72
C ALA A 20 5.35 15.39 17.38
N PRO A 21 6.38 14.53 17.38
CA PRO A 21 7.02 14.11 16.13
C PRO A 21 5.97 13.43 15.24
N ALA A 22 5.83 13.91 14.00
CA ALA A 22 5.00 13.25 13.01
C ALA A 22 5.65 11.90 12.64
N SER A 23 5.07 10.81 13.12
CA SER A 23 5.50 9.47 12.70
C SER A 23 5.01 9.23 11.27
N ALA A 24 5.92 8.94 10.34
CA ALA A 24 5.56 8.56 8.98
C ALA A 24 4.74 7.26 9.03
N LYS A 25 3.49 7.31 8.59
CA LYS A 25 2.58 6.15 8.67
C LYS A 25 2.65 5.32 7.40
N LEU A 26 3.16 4.10 7.50
CA LEU A 26 3.10 3.13 6.40
C LEU A 26 1.84 2.27 6.50
N THR A 27 1.05 2.24 5.44
CA THR A 27 -0.10 1.35 5.29
C THR A 27 0.28 0.20 4.37
N ILE A 28 0.14 -1.03 4.86
CA ILE A 28 0.36 -2.27 4.09
C ILE A 28 -0.96 -3.02 4.01
N THR A 29 -1.48 -3.22 2.80
CA THR A 29 -2.72 -3.97 2.57
C THR A 29 -2.40 -5.25 1.81
N PRO A 30 -2.26 -6.39 2.49
CA PRO A 30 -1.95 -7.65 1.85
C PRO A 30 -3.17 -8.24 1.12
N PHE A 31 -2.91 -8.90 0.00
CA PHE A 31 -3.87 -9.72 -0.73
C PHE A 31 -3.16 -10.87 -1.45
N GLN A 32 -3.90 -11.91 -1.78
CA GLN A 32 -3.33 -13.09 -2.43
C GLN A 32 -4.28 -13.66 -3.48
N THR A 33 -3.70 -14.36 -4.45
CA THR A 33 -4.46 -15.17 -5.41
C THR A 33 -5.05 -16.41 -4.75
N PRO A 34 -6.07 -17.07 -5.35
CA PRO A 34 -6.71 -18.24 -4.75
C PRO A 34 -5.75 -19.41 -4.48
N THR A 35 -4.75 -19.62 -5.36
CA THR A 35 -3.70 -20.64 -5.16
C THR A 35 -2.67 -20.24 -4.11
N LYS A 36 -2.69 -18.99 -3.65
CA LYS A 36 -1.75 -18.39 -2.70
C LYS A 36 -0.28 -18.41 -3.15
N GLN A 37 0.00 -18.72 -4.42
CA GLN A 37 1.36 -18.71 -4.96
C GLN A 37 1.79 -17.33 -5.46
N ILE A 38 0.84 -16.42 -5.71
CA ILE A 38 1.10 -15.00 -5.93
C ILE A 38 0.51 -14.25 -4.73
N ARG A 39 1.37 -13.66 -3.90
CA ARG A 39 0.99 -12.87 -2.73
C ARG A 39 1.52 -11.46 -2.87
N CYS A 40 0.68 -10.49 -2.59
CA CYS A 40 0.95 -9.10 -2.90
C CYS A 40 0.62 -8.20 -1.71
N ALA A 41 1.24 -7.03 -1.71
CA ALA A 41 0.87 -5.93 -0.83
C ALA A 41 0.71 -4.65 -1.64
N TYR A 42 -0.39 -3.94 -1.38
CA TYR A 42 -0.46 -2.52 -1.66
C TYR A 42 0.19 -1.77 -0.51
N MET A 43 1.16 -0.91 -0.81
CA MET A 43 1.88 -0.15 0.18
C MET A 43 1.81 1.34 -0.14
N SER A 44 1.48 2.14 0.87
CA SER A 44 1.43 3.60 0.76
C SER A 44 1.68 4.24 2.12
N GLY A 45 2.47 5.30 2.15
CA GLY A 45 2.72 6.09 3.34
C GLY A 45 3.33 7.44 2.99
N ASP A 46 3.61 8.24 4.02
CA ASP A 46 4.26 9.53 3.83
C ASP A 46 5.65 9.34 3.24
N GLY A 47 5.90 9.93 2.07
CA GLY A 47 7.16 9.76 1.33
C GLY A 47 7.37 8.39 0.67
N PHE A 48 6.44 7.43 0.80
CA PHE A 48 6.58 6.07 0.24
C PHE A 48 5.39 5.62 -0.60
N GLY A 49 5.68 5.08 -1.78
CA GLY A 49 4.66 4.60 -2.71
C GLY A 49 3.79 5.74 -3.27
N PRO A 50 2.52 5.48 -3.64
CA PRO A 50 1.85 4.19 -3.54
C PRO A 50 2.40 3.17 -4.53
N LEU A 51 2.51 1.90 -4.14
CA LEU A 51 2.98 0.83 -5.02
C LEU A 51 2.28 -0.52 -4.76
N ILE A 52 2.33 -1.41 -5.74
CA ILE A 52 1.98 -2.84 -5.61
C ILE A 52 3.27 -3.64 -5.74
N ARG A 53 3.58 -4.47 -4.73
CA ARG A 53 4.58 -5.53 -4.85
C ARG A 53 3.88 -6.87 -4.78
N CYS A 54 4.27 -7.81 -5.63
CA CYS A 54 3.84 -9.20 -5.58
C CYS A 54 5.04 -10.13 -5.56
N ASP A 55 5.15 -10.95 -4.51
CA ASP A 55 6.11 -12.04 -4.42
C ASP A 55 5.52 -13.27 -5.14
N LEU A 56 6.35 -13.92 -5.94
CA LEU A 56 6.00 -15.06 -6.79
C LEU A 56 6.56 -16.33 -6.16
N LEU A 57 5.81 -16.97 -5.27
CA LEU A 57 6.30 -18.08 -4.42
C LEU A 57 6.62 -19.37 -5.20
N PHE A 58 6.32 -19.42 -6.49
CA PHE A 58 6.73 -20.49 -7.39
C PHE A 58 8.08 -20.22 -8.07
N LEU A 59 8.72 -19.09 -7.74
CA LEU A 59 10.06 -18.70 -8.19
C LEU A 59 10.90 -18.33 -6.96
N ASN A 60 12.19 -18.66 -6.99
CA ASN A 60 13.11 -18.31 -5.91
C ASN A 60 13.40 -16.81 -5.94
N ASP A 61 13.06 -16.12 -4.84
CA ASP A 61 13.39 -14.71 -4.57
C ASP A 61 12.91 -13.72 -5.64
N ARG A 62 11.82 -14.02 -6.34
CA ARG A 62 11.27 -13.15 -7.40
C ARG A 62 10.03 -12.40 -6.96
N ALA A 63 10.03 -11.11 -7.28
CA ALA A 63 8.88 -10.24 -7.15
C ALA A 63 8.64 -9.43 -8.42
N VAL A 64 7.43 -8.89 -8.56
CA VAL A 64 7.12 -7.80 -9.48
C VAL A 64 6.63 -6.59 -8.72
N VAL A 65 7.07 -5.41 -9.14
CA VAL A 65 6.75 -4.13 -8.51
C VAL A 65 6.13 -3.20 -9.55
N LEU A 66 5.03 -2.57 -9.17
CA LEU A 66 4.34 -1.54 -9.94
C LEU A 66 4.21 -0.29 -9.07
N ASP A 67 4.96 0.75 -9.41
CA ASP A 67 5.02 2.00 -8.66
C ASP A 67 3.99 3.04 -9.15
N LYS A 68 3.93 4.19 -8.48
CA LYS A 68 3.03 5.30 -8.80
C LYS A 68 3.30 5.87 -10.20
N THR A 69 4.55 5.77 -10.65
CA THR A 69 5.05 6.21 -11.96
C THR A 69 5.85 5.09 -12.66
N GLY A 70 6.06 5.25 -13.97
CA GLY A 70 6.89 4.34 -14.76
C GLY A 70 6.27 2.96 -15.02
N LYS A 71 7.05 2.13 -15.71
CA LYS A 71 6.72 0.74 -16.04
C LYS A 71 6.85 -0.15 -14.80
N ALA A 72 6.07 -1.24 -14.76
CA ALA A 72 6.34 -2.28 -13.78
C ALA A 72 7.74 -2.90 -14.00
N ARG A 73 8.34 -3.40 -12.93
CA ARG A 73 9.65 -4.06 -12.97
C ARG A 73 9.63 -5.40 -12.26
N ARG A 74 10.47 -6.32 -12.74
CA ARG A 74 10.84 -7.52 -11.99
C ARG A 74 11.91 -7.17 -10.96
N ALA A 75 11.91 -7.83 -9.82
CA ALA A 75 12.87 -7.64 -8.76
C ALA A 75 13.33 -8.99 -8.22
N THR A 76 14.58 -9.02 -7.79
CA THR A 76 15.08 -10.06 -6.86
C THR A 76 14.99 -9.47 -5.45
N VAL A 77 14.53 -10.25 -4.48
CA VAL A 77 14.22 -9.76 -3.13
C VAL A 77 14.79 -10.70 -2.08
N THR A 78 15.26 -10.14 -0.96
CA THR A 78 15.74 -10.90 0.22
C THR A 78 14.76 -10.82 1.39
N ASP A 79 13.70 -10.03 1.24
CA ASP A 79 12.58 -9.88 2.16
C ASP A 79 11.30 -10.43 1.51
N THR A 80 10.18 -10.39 2.24
CA THR A 80 8.88 -10.79 1.69
C THR A 80 7.74 -9.86 2.10
N VAL A 81 6.82 -9.62 1.16
CA VAL A 81 5.49 -9.01 1.42
C VAL A 81 4.38 -10.05 1.53
N ALA A 82 4.72 -11.33 1.48
CA ALA A 82 3.78 -12.44 1.58
C ALA A 82 3.20 -12.55 2.99
N ASP A 83 1.96 -12.07 3.17
CA ASP A 83 1.20 -12.29 4.41
C ASP A 83 0.19 -13.44 4.23
N PRO A 84 0.26 -14.53 5.03
CA PRO A 84 -0.72 -15.62 4.99
C PRO A 84 -2.16 -15.16 5.29
N LYS A 85 -2.34 -14.06 6.05
CA LYS A 85 -3.62 -13.43 6.37
C LYS A 85 -4.13 -12.50 5.27
N GLY A 86 -3.38 -12.33 4.17
CA GLY A 86 -3.80 -11.53 3.03
C GLY A 86 -5.16 -11.96 2.48
N LYS A 87 -6.04 -10.99 2.22
CA LYS A 87 -7.38 -11.29 1.70
C LYS A 87 -7.28 -11.91 0.32
N VAL A 88 -7.99 -13.02 0.11
CA VAL A 88 -8.03 -13.69 -1.19
C VAL A 88 -8.79 -12.83 -2.20
N LEU A 89 -8.16 -12.52 -3.34
CA LEU A 89 -8.81 -11.96 -4.52
C LEU A 89 -9.27 -13.14 -5.39
N GLY A 90 -10.54 -13.50 -5.29
CA GLY A 90 -11.13 -14.63 -6.03
C GLY A 90 -10.97 -14.51 -7.55
N TYR A 91 -10.97 -15.66 -8.24
CA TYR A 91 -10.91 -15.66 -9.71
C TYR A 91 -12.09 -14.90 -10.32
N GLY A 92 -11.81 -14.18 -11.41
CA GLY A 92 -12.77 -13.30 -12.08
C GLY A 92 -13.03 -11.99 -11.33
N LYS A 93 -12.46 -11.78 -10.14
CA LYS A 93 -12.65 -10.57 -9.35
C LYS A 93 -11.53 -9.57 -9.59
N SER A 94 -11.90 -8.30 -9.48
CA SER A 94 -11.00 -7.15 -9.52
C SER A 94 -11.10 -6.39 -8.20
N ARG A 95 -9.96 -5.88 -7.71
CA ARG A 95 -9.91 -4.98 -6.55
C ARG A 95 -9.10 -3.74 -6.89
N ARG A 96 -9.58 -2.60 -6.40
CA ARG A 96 -8.88 -1.32 -6.52
C ARG A 96 -8.05 -1.07 -5.26
N PHE A 97 -6.83 -0.57 -5.47
CA PHE A 97 -5.89 -0.15 -4.45
C PHE A 97 -5.35 1.23 -4.83
N GLY A 98 -5.97 2.29 -4.32
CA GLY A 98 -5.72 3.65 -4.80
C GLY A 98 -5.83 3.72 -6.33
N ARG A 99 -4.73 4.10 -7.00
CA ARG A 99 -4.63 4.20 -8.47
C ARG A 99 -4.49 2.88 -9.22
N PHE A 100 -4.24 1.78 -8.51
CA PHE A 100 -4.04 0.46 -9.11
C PHE A 100 -5.35 -0.32 -9.17
N THR A 101 -5.53 -1.11 -10.23
CA THR A 101 -6.53 -2.18 -10.28
C THR A 101 -5.79 -3.50 -10.47
N CYS A 102 -6.05 -4.47 -9.60
CA CYS A 102 -5.59 -5.83 -9.76
C CYS A 102 -6.77 -6.76 -10.04
N THR A 103 -6.63 -7.64 -11.01
CA THR A 103 -7.63 -8.60 -11.46
C THR A 103 -7.04 -10.00 -11.39
N SER A 104 -7.67 -10.89 -10.62
CA SER A 104 -7.27 -12.29 -10.56
C SER A 104 -8.03 -13.11 -11.60
N ARG A 105 -7.31 -13.81 -12.47
CA ARG A 105 -7.85 -14.78 -13.44
C ARG A 105 -7.16 -16.12 -13.25
N ARG A 106 -7.77 -17.19 -13.78
CA ARG A 106 -7.13 -18.51 -13.79
C ARG A 106 -5.81 -18.52 -14.56
N THR A 107 -5.69 -17.64 -15.56
CA THR A 107 -4.49 -17.45 -16.37
C THR A 107 -3.41 -16.57 -15.72
N GLY A 108 -3.67 -15.99 -14.54
CA GLY A 108 -2.70 -15.15 -13.83
C GLY A 108 -3.31 -13.94 -13.13
N LEU A 109 -2.46 -13.20 -12.43
CA LEU A 109 -2.80 -11.91 -11.83
C LEU A 109 -2.33 -10.78 -12.73
N THR A 110 -3.23 -9.85 -13.05
CA THR A 110 -2.90 -8.61 -13.76
C THR A 110 -3.10 -7.43 -12.83
N CYS A 111 -2.09 -6.58 -12.66
CA CYS A 111 -2.22 -5.29 -11.99
C CYS A 111 -1.87 -4.16 -12.94
N ARG A 112 -2.70 -3.10 -12.97
CA ARG A 112 -2.52 -1.93 -13.83
C ARG A 112 -2.63 -0.66 -13.00
N ASN A 113 -1.71 0.26 -13.23
CA ASN A 113 -1.81 1.64 -12.80
C ASN A 113 -2.73 2.39 -13.76
N ARG A 114 -3.92 2.76 -13.28
CA ARG A 114 -4.93 3.42 -14.12
C ARG A 114 -4.54 4.84 -14.53
N ALA A 115 -3.58 5.46 -13.85
CA ALA A 115 -3.19 6.84 -14.10
C ALA A 115 -2.21 6.99 -15.28
N ASN A 116 -1.37 5.98 -15.53
CA ASN A 116 -0.37 6.03 -16.61
C ASN A 116 -0.41 4.84 -17.57
N GLY A 117 -1.31 3.88 -17.33
CA GLY A 117 -1.49 2.74 -18.21
C GLY A 117 -0.41 1.66 -18.11
N HIS A 118 0.56 1.75 -17.20
CA HIS A 118 1.56 0.70 -16.98
C HIS A 118 1.05 -0.41 -16.06
N GLY A 119 1.68 -1.57 -16.10
CA GLY A 119 1.23 -2.73 -15.33
C GLY A 119 2.06 -3.99 -15.53
N PHE A 120 1.53 -5.08 -15.01
CA PHE A 120 2.10 -6.41 -15.22
C PHE A 120 0.99 -7.47 -15.29
N THR A 121 1.35 -8.60 -15.89
CA THR A 121 0.61 -9.86 -15.79
C THR A 121 1.59 -10.95 -15.38
N VAL A 122 1.29 -11.66 -14.29
CA VAL A 122 2.13 -12.74 -13.75
C VAL A 122 1.33 -14.03 -13.54
N SER A 123 1.94 -15.15 -13.92
CA SER A 123 1.49 -16.52 -13.68
C SER A 123 2.72 -17.42 -13.47
N ARG A 124 2.51 -18.73 -13.27
CA ARG A 124 3.62 -19.70 -13.19
C ARG A 124 4.45 -19.73 -14.47
N GLU A 125 3.80 -19.53 -15.61
CA GLU A 125 4.41 -19.65 -16.94
C GLU A 125 4.98 -18.33 -17.47
N ARG A 126 4.50 -17.17 -16.99
CA ARG A 126 4.88 -15.88 -17.60
C ARG A 126 4.90 -14.72 -16.60
N GLN A 127 5.93 -13.88 -16.66
CA GLN A 127 6.03 -12.63 -15.92
C GLN A 127 6.23 -11.43 -16.86
N LYS A 128 5.13 -10.91 -17.41
CA LYS A 128 5.11 -9.79 -18.35
C LYS A 128 4.95 -8.46 -17.59
N VAL A 129 5.82 -7.50 -17.86
CA VAL A 129 5.71 -6.10 -17.40
C VAL A 129 5.53 -5.19 -18.61
N TRP A 130 4.80 -4.09 -18.46
CA TRP A 130 4.46 -3.15 -19.53
C TRP A 130 4.18 -1.75 -18.97
#